data_AF-A0A2D5Q8M5-F1
#
_entry.id   AF-A0A2D5Q8M5-F1
#
_cell.length_a   1.000
_cell.length_b   1.000
_cell.length_c   1.000
_cell.angle_alpha   90.00
_cell.angle_beta   90.00
_cell.angle_gamma   90.00
#
_symmetry.space_group_name_H-M   'P 1'
#
loop_
_entity.id
_entity.type
_entity.pdbx_description
1 polymer ?
#
loop_
_entity_poly.entity_id
_entity_poly.type
_entity_poly.pdbx_seq_one_letter_code
_entity_poly.pdbx_strand_id
1 'polypeptide(L)'
;MARAWVKRWSPHRNGGKGSFVPALNITSNTAIESMTWKLPPSKSHAIRWLALAAQSNQPLRLHNMAAAGQDIVSMRRCLRQLGVRITDLDASGHPIPVESNHDDQPPIGTVSWDVVGAGPHGLRAPVSVLHAGNSGTALRILMAMCARFDVPIMLDGDASLRSRNHDVMVSALEALGVTASRGVGVEGLPLLLQGPWKPTEDLSLDVSTSSQPTTAFCLAAPALTFEVKVNSVGDGVSLRHSDLSKDLCVQTGANEALRDGHLQPWTPTFKESSVSMPPDASMLAFACLAAKVCQISVHVDALPTTEEALGHEVLMAHLGDLGLKLDGNTFGVSEASSSVSLNLKHGNDLITPVAALLALGAGGTIVGAEHAAFKETDRTNGTVALLAQFGLKSTYENGRLIVPGGQTIVGPSGLVETYGDHRMQMTALVLAMGSPTPVLIEGDSLHEVADPEAIARWEAVGVNVERVLHQPW
;
A
#
# COMPACT_ATOMS: atom_id res chain seq x y z
N MET A 1 2.77 -25.79 -4.99
CA MET A 1 4.25 -25.89 -4.95
C MET A 1 4.76 -24.69 -4.17
N ALA A 2 5.29 -24.92 -2.97
CA ALA A 2 5.83 -23.86 -2.12
C ALA A 2 6.98 -23.16 -2.85
N ARG A 3 6.92 -21.83 -2.93
CA ARG A 3 8.03 -21.01 -3.45
C ARG A 3 9.26 -21.30 -2.59
N ALA A 4 10.25 -21.94 -3.17
CA ALA A 4 11.54 -22.13 -2.52
C ALA A 4 12.15 -20.74 -2.28
N TRP A 5 12.32 -20.41 -1.00
CA TRP A 5 13.06 -19.24 -0.55
C TRP A 5 14.48 -19.31 -1.08
N VAL A 6 14.81 -18.44 -2.03
CA VAL A 6 16.21 -18.22 -2.42
C VAL A 6 16.65 -16.93 -1.75
N LYS A 7 17.52 -17.03 -0.75
CA LYS A 7 18.35 -15.92 -0.25
C LYS A 7 19.13 -15.35 -1.45
N ARG A 8 18.56 -14.36 -2.14
CA ARG A 8 19.23 -13.66 -3.25
C ARG A 8 20.10 -12.54 -2.68
N TRP A 9 21.24 -12.95 -2.11
CA TRP A 9 22.56 -12.30 -2.15
C TRP A 9 23.47 -12.92 -1.06
N SER A 10 23.92 -14.16 -1.30
CA SER A 10 25.14 -14.64 -0.66
C SER A 10 26.25 -14.61 -1.70
N PRO A 11 26.99 -13.49 -1.88
CA PRO A 11 28.26 -13.58 -2.55
C PRO A 11 29.15 -14.40 -1.62
N HIS A 12 29.23 -15.71 -1.85
CA HIS A 12 30.42 -16.46 -1.45
C HIS A 12 31.57 -15.99 -2.34
N ARG A 13 32.08 -14.80 -2.03
CA ARG A 13 33.44 -14.42 -2.41
C ARG A 13 34.36 -15.09 -1.41
N ASN A 14 35.19 -16.00 -1.91
CA ASN A 14 36.40 -16.43 -1.21
C ASN A 14 37.12 -15.19 -0.66
N GLY A 15 37.07 -15.00 0.66
CA GLY A 15 37.91 -14.03 1.38
C GLY A 15 37.42 -12.58 1.56
N GLY A 16 36.11 -12.25 1.55
CA GLY A 16 35.68 -10.86 1.80
C GLY A 16 34.29 -10.73 2.41
N LYS A 17 34.21 -9.96 3.51
CA LYS A 17 33.03 -9.42 4.23
C LYS A 17 31.69 -9.59 3.50
N GLY A 18 30.72 -10.25 4.16
CA GLY A 18 29.36 -10.43 3.63
C GLY A 18 28.67 -9.11 3.29
N SER A 19 27.63 -9.17 2.45
CA SER A 19 26.82 -8.02 2.07
C SER A 19 26.18 -7.42 3.32
N PHE A 20 26.34 -6.11 3.51
CA PHE A 20 25.65 -5.39 4.55
C PHE A 20 24.13 -5.37 4.27
N VAL A 21 23.33 -5.59 5.31
CA VAL A 21 21.88 -5.47 5.27
C VAL A 21 21.49 -4.18 5.98
N PRO A 22 20.85 -3.21 5.29
CA PRO A 22 20.28 -2.05 5.95
C PRO A 22 19.26 -2.48 7.00
N ALA A 23 19.36 -1.92 8.20
CA ALA A 23 18.51 -2.28 9.33
C ALA A 23 18.30 -1.09 10.26
N LEU A 24 17.26 -1.18 11.09
CA LEU A 24 16.97 -0.25 12.18
C LEU A 24 17.23 -0.94 13.51
N ASN A 25 18.07 -0.35 14.33
CA ASN A 25 18.26 -0.75 15.73
C ASN A 25 17.34 0.10 16.61
N ILE A 26 16.33 -0.53 17.19
CA ILE A 26 15.29 0.10 18.00
C ILE A 26 15.56 -0.16 19.47
N THR A 27 15.65 0.90 20.28
CA THR A 27 15.77 0.79 21.74
C THR A 27 14.72 1.66 22.41
N SER A 28 13.84 1.01 23.18
CA SER A 28 12.86 1.70 24.04
C SER A 28 13.51 2.03 25.38
N ASN A 29 13.89 3.30 25.58
CA ASN A 29 14.64 3.75 26.77
C ASN A 29 13.78 4.51 27.79
N THR A 30 12.51 4.79 27.48
CA THR A 30 11.64 5.66 28.28
C THR A 30 10.22 5.11 28.37
N ALA A 31 9.56 5.37 29.50
CA ALA A 31 8.12 5.17 29.61
C ALA A 31 7.42 6.21 28.71
N ILE A 32 6.88 5.75 27.58
CA ILE A 32 6.06 6.58 26.70
C ILE A 32 4.77 6.90 27.46
N GLU A 33 4.42 8.18 27.61
CA GLU A 33 3.18 8.57 28.32
C GLU A 33 1.97 8.60 27.38
N SER A 34 2.15 9.20 26.19
CA SER A 34 1.14 9.28 25.13
C SER A 34 1.81 9.55 23.79
N MET A 35 1.07 9.33 22.70
CA MET A 35 1.54 9.57 21.34
C MET A 35 0.48 10.29 20.52
N THR A 36 0.91 11.24 19.67
CA THR A 36 0.05 11.78 18.60
C THR A 36 0.50 11.19 17.28
N TRP A 37 -0.47 10.72 16.49
CA TRP A 37 -0.24 10.08 15.20
C TRP A 37 -1.06 10.79 14.13
N LYS A 38 -0.37 11.61 13.34
CA LYS A 38 -0.93 12.18 12.12
C LYS A 38 -0.98 11.10 11.03
N LEU A 39 -2.19 10.70 10.62
CA LEU A 39 -2.32 9.64 9.62
C LEU A 39 -1.92 10.16 8.23
N PRO A 40 -1.13 9.41 7.45
CA PRO A 40 -0.83 9.76 6.07
C PRO A 40 -2.09 9.70 5.20
N PRO A 41 -2.13 10.38 4.04
CA PRO A 41 -3.25 10.29 3.11
C PRO A 41 -3.48 8.87 2.63
N SER A 42 -4.76 8.50 2.47
CA SER A 42 -5.15 7.21 1.93
C SER A 42 -4.58 6.99 0.54
N LYS A 43 -3.68 6.03 0.44
CA LYS A 43 -3.06 5.62 -0.83
C LYS A 43 -4.11 5.30 -1.90
N SER A 44 -5.14 4.55 -1.52
CA SER A 44 -6.18 4.08 -2.43
C SER A 44 -6.96 5.25 -3.04
N HIS A 45 -7.26 6.29 -2.28
CA HIS A 45 -7.95 7.47 -2.79
C HIS A 45 -7.01 8.34 -3.64
N ALA A 46 -5.82 8.65 -3.12
CA ALA A 46 -4.88 9.55 -3.77
C ALA A 46 -4.45 9.07 -5.17
N ILE A 47 -4.09 7.80 -5.32
CA ILE A 47 -3.67 7.24 -6.62
C ILE A 47 -4.79 7.30 -7.66
N ARG A 48 -6.05 7.08 -7.25
CA ARG A 48 -7.22 7.12 -8.16
C ARG A 48 -7.54 8.54 -8.60
N TRP A 49 -7.54 9.49 -7.64
CA TRP A 49 -7.72 10.90 -7.94
C TRP A 49 -6.62 11.43 -8.86
N LEU A 50 -5.37 11.06 -8.62
CA LEU A 50 -4.25 11.37 -9.51
C LEU A 50 -4.47 10.83 -10.94
N ALA A 51 -4.92 9.57 -11.09
CA ALA A 51 -5.17 8.97 -12.40
C ALA A 51 -6.30 9.67 -13.18
N LEU A 52 -7.36 10.09 -12.49
CA LEU A 52 -8.48 10.84 -13.08
C LEU A 52 -8.08 12.28 -13.41
N ALA A 53 -7.40 12.97 -12.48
CA ALA A 53 -6.89 14.33 -12.66
C ALA A 53 -5.90 14.43 -13.81
N ALA A 54 -5.01 13.44 -13.97
CA ALA A 54 -4.09 13.34 -15.10
C ALA A 54 -4.78 13.39 -16.47
N GLN A 55 -6.02 12.88 -16.55
CA GLN A 55 -6.80 12.75 -17.77
C GLN A 55 -7.90 13.80 -17.90
N SER A 56 -7.97 14.78 -16.99
CA SER A 56 -8.91 15.90 -17.07
C SER A 56 -8.33 17.09 -17.83
N ASN A 57 -9.21 17.92 -18.39
CA ASN A 57 -8.87 19.26 -18.88
C ASN A 57 -8.99 20.33 -17.77
N GLN A 58 -9.51 19.97 -16.60
CA GLN A 58 -9.67 20.86 -15.45
C GLN A 58 -8.51 20.67 -14.46
N PRO A 59 -8.03 21.76 -13.83
CA PRO A 59 -7.14 21.63 -12.70
C PRO A 59 -7.89 21.05 -11.48
N LEU A 60 -7.19 20.28 -10.66
CA LEU A 60 -7.71 19.76 -9.40
C LEU A 60 -6.65 19.91 -8.30
N ARG A 61 -7.05 20.50 -7.18
CA ARG A 61 -6.23 20.55 -5.96
C ARG A 61 -6.51 19.34 -5.07
N LEU A 62 -5.47 18.59 -4.72
CA LEU A 62 -5.54 17.51 -3.73
C LEU A 62 -5.04 18.03 -2.38
N HIS A 63 -5.92 18.15 -1.38
CA HIS A 63 -5.56 18.53 0.00
C HIS A 63 -5.19 17.30 0.84
N ASN A 64 -4.56 17.56 2.00
CA ASN A 64 -4.10 16.55 2.95
C ASN A 64 -3.01 15.63 2.39
N MET A 65 -2.10 16.16 1.57
CA MET A 65 -1.01 15.40 0.94
C MET A 65 0.28 15.40 1.76
N ALA A 66 0.27 15.92 2.99
CA ALA A 66 1.42 15.87 3.88
C ALA A 66 1.82 14.41 4.16
N ALA A 67 3.12 14.13 4.17
CA ALA A 67 3.66 12.79 4.41
C ALA A 67 3.06 11.70 3.51
N ALA A 68 2.74 12.01 2.25
CA ALA A 68 2.28 11.02 1.29
C ALA A 68 3.30 9.88 1.13
N GLY A 69 2.86 8.64 1.36
CA GLY A 69 3.72 7.46 1.24
C GLY A 69 4.27 7.23 -0.18
N GLN A 70 5.35 6.46 -0.29
CA GLN A 70 6.07 6.28 -1.56
C GLN A 70 5.26 5.66 -2.68
N ASP A 71 4.16 4.97 -2.38
CA ASP A 71 3.24 4.49 -3.39
C ASP A 71 2.56 5.64 -4.15
N ILE A 72 2.13 6.68 -3.42
CA ILE A 72 1.47 7.86 -3.99
C ILE A 72 2.50 8.71 -4.74
N VAL A 73 3.68 8.91 -4.15
CA VAL A 73 4.78 9.66 -4.76
C VAL A 73 5.26 9.01 -6.05
N SER A 74 5.35 7.67 -6.10
CA SER A 74 5.72 6.94 -7.31
C SER A 74 4.70 7.15 -8.44
N MET A 75 3.39 7.16 -8.12
CA MET A 75 2.35 7.50 -9.09
C MET A 75 2.49 8.95 -9.59
N ARG A 76 2.66 9.91 -8.67
CA ARG A 76 2.89 11.33 -8.97
C ARG A 76 4.06 11.50 -9.94
N ARG A 77 5.21 10.89 -9.65
CA ARG A 77 6.40 10.92 -10.52
C ARG A 77 6.12 10.35 -11.91
N CYS A 78 5.48 9.18 -11.99
CA CYS A 78 5.17 8.55 -13.27
C CYS A 78 4.23 9.43 -14.11
N LEU A 79 3.21 10.05 -13.50
CA LEU A 79 2.31 10.97 -14.19
C LEU A 79 3.03 12.22 -14.70
N ARG A 80 4.00 12.76 -13.94
CA ARG A 80 4.84 13.88 -14.41
C ARG A 80 5.65 13.49 -15.64
N GLN A 81 6.21 12.27 -15.67
CA GLN A 81 6.91 11.73 -16.85
C GLN A 81 5.98 11.54 -18.05
N LEU A 82 4.68 11.30 -17.81
CA LEU A 82 3.62 11.25 -18.83
C LEU A 82 3.11 12.63 -19.26
N GLY A 83 3.71 13.72 -18.78
CA GLY A 83 3.38 15.09 -19.19
C GLY A 83 2.32 15.80 -18.33
N VAL A 84 1.90 15.21 -17.21
CA VAL A 84 1.00 15.86 -16.24
C VAL A 84 1.79 16.88 -15.41
N ARG A 85 1.24 18.08 -15.20
CA ARG A 85 1.88 19.07 -14.32
C ARG A 85 1.34 18.93 -12.91
N ILE A 86 2.21 18.63 -11.96
CA ILE A 86 1.88 18.52 -10.53
C ILE A 86 2.78 19.48 -9.76
N THR A 87 2.18 20.39 -9.01
CA THR A 87 2.87 21.41 -8.21
C THR A 87 2.61 21.16 -6.73
N ASP A 88 3.66 21.05 -5.92
CA ASP A 88 3.57 20.92 -4.48
C ASP A 88 3.34 22.28 -3.82
N LEU A 89 2.43 22.34 -2.85
CA LEU A 89 2.05 23.57 -2.17
C LEU A 89 2.23 23.45 -0.65
N ASP A 90 2.68 24.55 -0.04
CA ASP A 90 2.71 24.71 1.41
C ASP A 90 1.33 25.01 2.01
N ALA A 91 1.27 25.18 3.34
CA ALA A 91 0.04 25.48 4.07
C ALA A 91 -0.61 26.83 3.70
N SER A 92 0.16 27.76 3.11
CA SER A 92 -0.35 29.02 2.59
C SER A 92 -0.80 28.95 1.12
N GLY A 93 -0.66 27.78 0.50
CA GLY A 93 -1.01 27.56 -0.91
C GLY A 93 0.05 28.06 -1.89
N HIS A 94 1.27 28.36 -1.42
CA HIS A 94 2.36 28.78 -2.29
C HIS A 94 3.12 27.57 -2.83
N PRO A 95 3.55 27.58 -4.11
CA PRO A 95 4.39 26.54 -4.67
C PRO A 95 5.71 26.38 -3.93
N ILE A 96 6.05 25.14 -3.58
CA ILE A 96 7.36 24.80 -3.04
C ILE A 96 8.24 24.30 -4.19
N PRO A 97 9.40 24.92 -4.46
CA PRO A 97 10.30 24.43 -5.50
C PRO A 97 10.86 23.06 -5.10
N VAL A 98 10.86 22.13 -6.06
CA VAL A 98 11.59 20.86 -5.91
C VAL A 98 13.05 21.15 -6.24
N GLU A 99 13.96 20.93 -5.29
CA GLU A 99 15.39 21.14 -5.57
C GLU A 99 15.85 20.16 -6.66
N SER A 100 16.67 20.66 -7.59
CA SER A 100 17.32 19.81 -8.59
C SER A 100 18.17 18.77 -7.87
N ASN A 101 17.94 17.48 -8.14
CA ASN A 101 18.64 16.28 -7.62
C ASN A 101 17.90 15.45 -6.56
N HIS A 102 16.67 15.78 -6.19
CA HIS A 102 15.81 14.80 -5.48
C HIS A 102 15.08 13.91 -6.48
N ASP A 103 14.85 12.64 -6.14
CA ASP A 103 14.15 11.59 -6.94
C ASP A 103 12.64 11.87 -7.16
N ASP A 104 12.30 13.14 -7.39
CA ASP A 104 10.95 13.70 -7.46
C ASP A 104 10.14 13.51 -6.16
N GLN A 105 10.84 13.55 -5.03
CA GLN A 105 10.25 13.55 -3.69
C GLN A 105 9.50 14.87 -3.43
N PRO A 106 8.33 14.84 -2.78
CA PRO A 106 7.66 16.05 -2.33
C PRO A 106 8.56 16.83 -1.35
N PRO A 107 8.76 18.14 -1.54
CA PRO A 107 9.53 18.95 -0.61
C PRO A 107 8.96 18.93 0.82
N ILE A 108 9.82 19.10 1.82
CA ILE A 108 9.40 19.29 3.21
C ILE A 108 8.43 20.48 3.30
N GLY A 109 7.33 20.31 4.05
CA GLY A 109 6.29 21.32 4.20
C GLY A 109 5.17 21.24 3.16
N THR A 110 5.25 20.32 2.20
CA THR A 110 4.14 20.04 1.27
C THR A 110 2.91 19.56 2.02
N VAL A 111 1.76 20.18 1.78
CA VAL A 111 0.46 19.75 2.35
C VAL A 111 -0.64 19.55 1.32
N SER A 112 -0.44 20.02 0.09
CA SER A 112 -1.38 19.83 -1.02
C SER A 112 -0.69 19.83 -2.37
N TRP A 113 -1.35 19.28 -3.38
CA TRP A 113 -0.85 19.20 -4.75
C TRP A 113 -1.84 19.81 -5.73
N ASP A 114 -1.39 20.74 -6.58
CA ASP A 114 -2.15 21.20 -7.73
C ASP A 114 -1.83 20.35 -8.95
N VAL A 115 -2.84 19.64 -9.46
CA VAL A 115 -2.74 18.78 -10.63
C VAL A 115 -3.39 19.47 -11.81
N VAL A 116 -2.61 19.74 -12.86
CA VAL A 116 -3.12 20.16 -14.16
C VAL A 116 -2.95 18.99 -15.11
N GLY A 117 -4.08 18.34 -15.40
CA GLY A 117 -4.17 17.19 -16.29
C GLY A 117 -3.77 17.51 -17.73
N ALA A 118 -3.45 16.45 -18.47
CA ALA A 118 -3.15 16.54 -19.89
C ALA A 118 -4.41 16.37 -20.76
N GLY A 119 -5.58 16.13 -20.16
CA GLY A 119 -6.77 15.66 -20.87
C GLY A 119 -6.66 14.16 -21.24
N PRO A 120 -7.76 13.54 -21.72
CA PRO A 120 -7.78 12.10 -21.97
C PRO A 120 -6.72 11.67 -23.00
N HIS A 121 -6.53 12.47 -24.05
CA HIS A 121 -5.62 12.16 -25.16
C HIS A 121 -4.30 12.94 -25.12
N GLY A 122 -4.00 13.70 -24.06
CA GLY A 122 -2.79 14.54 -24.02
C GLY A 122 -1.62 13.97 -23.23
N LEU A 123 -1.77 12.80 -22.59
CA LEU A 123 -0.63 12.08 -22.00
C LEU A 123 0.41 11.78 -23.08
N ARG A 124 1.69 11.87 -22.72
CA ARG A 124 2.82 11.71 -23.64
C ARG A 124 3.62 10.49 -23.27
N ALA A 125 4.17 9.81 -24.28
CA ALA A 125 5.08 8.70 -24.05
C ALA A 125 6.31 9.22 -23.28
N PRO A 126 6.72 8.54 -22.20
CA PRO A 126 7.86 8.99 -21.40
C PRO A 126 9.17 8.69 -22.15
N VAL A 127 10.20 9.51 -21.91
CA VAL A 127 11.56 9.30 -22.45
C VAL A 127 12.41 8.35 -21.60
N SER A 128 11.85 7.85 -20.49
CA SER A 128 12.49 6.98 -19.50
C SER A 128 11.52 5.91 -18.99
N VAL A 129 12.05 4.94 -18.26
CA VAL A 129 11.25 3.91 -17.58
C VAL A 129 10.31 4.54 -16.55
N LEU A 130 9.04 4.14 -16.57
CA LEU A 130 8.09 4.46 -15.50
C LEU A 130 8.32 3.52 -14.32
N HIS A 131 9.06 3.98 -13.32
CA HIS A 131 9.36 3.21 -12.12
C HIS A 131 8.27 3.39 -11.07
N ALA A 132 7.49 2.35 -10.77
CA ALA A 132 6.38 2.39 -9.82
C ALA A 132 6.80 2.21 -8.34
N GLY A 133 8.10 2.08 -8.06
CA GLY A 133 8.59 1.86 -6.69
C GLY A 133 8.19 0.48 -6.18
N ASN A 134 7.55 0.42 -5.01
CA ASN A 134 6.91 -0.79 -4.47
C ASN A 134 5.39 -0.85 -4.80
N SER A 135 4.85 0.16 -5.49
CA SER A 135 3.41 0.36 -5.65
C SER A 135 2.77 -0.56 -6.67
N GLY A 136 2.18 -1.65 -6.18
CA GLY A 136 1.40 -2.56 -7.01
C GLY A 136 0.16 -1.89 -7.62
N THR A 137 -0.42 -0.92 -6.91
CA THR A 137 -1.60 -0.17 -7.39
C THR A 137 -1.22 0.81 -8.49
N ALA A 138 -0.16 1.61 -8.31
CA ALA A 138 0.30 2.54 -9.35
C ALA A 138 0.73 1.77 -10.60
N LEU A 139 1.51 0.69 -10.46
CA LEU A 139 1.95 -0.12 -11.58
C LEU A 139 0.79 -0.60 -12.44
N ARG A 140 -0.24 -1.23 -11.85
CA ARG A 140 -1.37 -1.78 -12.61
C ARG A 140 -2.16 -0.69 -13.34
N ILE A 141 -2.41 0.45 -12.68
CA ILE A 141 -3.09 1.59 -13.32
C ILE A 141 -2.24 2.14 -14.47
N LEU A 142 -0.94 2.33 -14.24
CA LEU A 142 0.00 2.78 -15.27
C LEU A 142 0.08 1.80 -16.44
N MET A 143 0.08 0.48 -16.20
CA MET A 143 0.03 -0.55 -17.25
C MET A 143 -1.18 -0.35 -18.17
N ALA A 144 -2.38 -0.20 -17.60
CA ALA A 144 -3.60 0.02 -18.37
C ALA A 144 -3.59 1.36 -19.14
N MET A 145 -3.15 2.44 -18.49
CA MET A 145 -3.07 3.77 -19.12
C MET A 145 -2.03 3.82 -20.25
N CYS A 146 -0.85 3.22 -20.03
CA CYS A 146 0.27 3.21 -20.97
C CYS A 146 0.05 2.23 -22.14
N ALA A 147 -0.73 1.18 -21.93
CA ALA A 147 -1.11 0.26 -22.99
C ALA A 147 -1.96 0.89 -24.11
N ARG A 148 -2.36 2.16 -23.98
CA ARG A 148 -3.05 2.91 -25.04
C ARG A 148 -2.11 3.57 -26.04
N PHE A 149 -0.81 3.67 -25.72
CA PHE A 149 0.18 4.24 -26.64
C PHE A 149 0.53 3.24 -27.74
N ASP A 150 0.71 3.75 -28.95
CA ASP A 150 1.15 3.00 -30.13
C ASP A 150 2.69 2.83 -30.19
N VAL A 151 3.42 3.48 -29.27
CA VAL A 151 4.85 3.34 -29.06
C VAL A 151 5.17 2.47 -27.84
N PRO A 152 6.34 1.81 -27.80
CA PRO A 152 6.76 1.03 -26.64
C PRO A 152 6.98 1.89 -25.39
N ILE A 153 6.41 1.48 -24.25
CA ILE A 153 6.61 2.10 -22.93
C ILE A 153 7.09 1.04 -21.95
N MET A 154 8.18 1.33 -21.25
CA MET A 154 8.76 0.46 -20.23
C MET A 154 8.23 0.84 -18.83
N LEU A 155 7.67 -0.15 -18.13
CA LEU A 155 7.28 -0.05 -16.72
C LEU A 155 8.14 -0.98 -15.87
N ASP A 156 8.53 -0.52 -14.69
CA ASP A 156 9.39 -1.29 -13.78
C ASP A 156 9.08 -0.96 -12.32
N GLY A 157 9.72 -1.69 -11.41
CA GLY A 157 9.64 -1.47 -9.98
C GLY A 157 10.85 -2.02 -9.25
N ASP A 158 10.80 -1.94 -7.93
CA ASP A 158 11.81 -2.53 -7.06
C ASP A 158 11.82 -4.07 -7.14
N ALA A 159 12.74 -4.68 -6.39
CA ALA A 159 12.88 -6.14 -6.35
C ALA A 159 11.59 -6.85 -5.87
N SER A 160 10.82 -6.23 -4.97
CA SER A 160 9.54 -6.78 -4.53
C SER A 160 8.55 -6.81 -5.69
N LEU A 161 8.30 -5.68 -6.37
CA LEU A 161 7.40 -5.63 -7.52
C LEU A 161 7.83 -6.55 -8.66
N ARG A 162 9.13 -6.67 -8.93
CA ARG A 162 9.67 -7.60 -9.94
C ARG A 162 9.35 -9.06 -9.62
N SER A 163 9.23 -9.43 -8.35
CA SER A 163 8.94 -10.82 -7.93
C SER A 163 7.44 -11.17 -7.91
N ARG A 164 6.56 -10.17 -8.06
CA ARG A 164 5.10 -10.39 -8.00
C ARG A 164 4.57 -10.99 -9.29
N ASN A 165 3.47 -11.73 -9.18
CA ASN A 165 2.76 -12.25 -10.34
C ASN A 165 1.93 -11.11 -10.98
N HIS A 166 2.17 -10.86 -12.27
CA HIS A 166 1.45 -9.87 -13.08
C HIS A 166 0.63 -10.51 -14.20
N ASP A 167 0.48 -11.84 -14.19
CA ASP A 167 -0.09 -12.63 -15.30
C ASP A 167 -1.54 -12.24 -15.59
N VAL A 168 -2.39 -12.09 -14.57
CA VAL A 168 -3.77 -11.66 -14.76
C VAL A 168 -3.86 -10.33 -15.50
N MET A 169 -3.00 -9.36 -15.14
CA MET A 169 -2.99 -8.05 -15.79
C MET A 169 -2.40 -8.13 -17.22
N VAL A 170 -1.31 -8.87 -17.40
CA VAL A 170 -0.64 -9.00 -18.71
C VAL A 170 -1.50 -9.76 -19.70
N SER A 171 -2.07 -10.91 -19.32
CA SER A 171 -3.00 -11.67 -20.16
C SER A 171 -4.23 -10.85 -20.53
N ALA A 172 -4.76 -10.03 -19.62
CA ALA A 172 -5.87 -9.15 -19.92
C ALA A 172 -5.49 -8.05 -20.95
N LEU A 173 -4.28 -7.50 -20.87
CA LEU A 173 -3.77 -6.55 -21.86
C LEU A 173 -3.54 -7.22 -23.22
N GLU A 174 -2.97 -8.42 -23.24
CA GLU A 174 -2.77 -9.22 -24.46
C GLU A 174 -4.10 -9.56 -25.14
N ALA A 175 -5.13 -9.91 -24.35
CA ALA A 175 -6.50 -10.12 -24.85
C ALA A 175 -7.11 -8.85 -25.46
N LEU A 176 -6.68 -7.66 -25.00
CA LEU A 176 -7.02 -6.38 -25.62
C LEU A 176 -6.12 -6.03 -26.81
N GLY A 177 -5.32 -6.97 -27.33
CA GLY A 177 -4.45 -6.76 -28.50
C GLY A 177 -3.18 -5.94 -28.22
N VAL A 178 -2.82 -5.74 -26.95
CA VAL A 178 -1.59 -5.04 -26.54
C VAL A 178 -0.43 -6.02 -26.58
N THR A 179 0.70 -5.60 -27.15
CA THR A 179 1.94 -6.37 -27.10
C THR A 179 2.63 -6.15 -25.75
N ALA A 180 2.97 -7.25 -25.07
CA ALA A 180 3.68 -7.23 -23.79
C ALA A 180 4.97 -8.06 -23.90
N SER A 181 6.06 -7.54 -23.35
CA SER A 181 7.33 -8.28 -23.20
C SER A 181 7.89 -8.08 -21.80
N ARG A 182 8.15 -9.18 -21.08
CA ARG A 182 8.66 -9.19 -19.70
C ARG A 182 9.50 -10.43 -19.43
N GLY A 183 10.22 -10.42 -18.32
CA GLY A 183 10.86 -11.63 -17.81
C GLY A 183 9.84 -12.74 -17.48
N VAL A 184 10.31 -13.99 -17.52
CA VAL A 184 9.54 -15.19 -17.19
C VAL A 184 10.18 -15.89 -15.99
N GLY A 185 9.38 -16.34 -15.04
CA GLY A 185 9.85 -17.04 -13.84
C GLY A 185 10.04 -16.13 -12.64
N VAL A 186 11.29 -15.86 -12.25
CA VAL A 186 11.63 -15.18 -10.97
C VAL A 186 11.45 -13.66 -11.04
N GLU A 187 11.51 -13.07 -12.23
CA GLU A 187 11.37 -11.63 -12.47
C GLU A 187 10.28 -11.39 -13.52
N GLY A 188 9.14 -10.86 -13.09
CA GLY A 188 7.99 -10.49 -13.94
C GLY A 188 8.01 -9.06 -14.45
N LEU A 189 9.01 -8.26 -14.06
CA LEU A 189 9.32 -6.91 -14.55
C LEU A 189 10.85 -6.80 -14.78
N PRO A 190 11.35 -5.85 -15.59
CA PRO A 190 10.63 -4.80 -16.31
C PRO A 190 9.67 -5.33 -17.38
N LEU A 191 8.63 -4.54 -17.68
CA LEU A 191 7.59 -4.85 -18.66
C LEU A 191 7.57 -3.76 -19.74
N LEU A 192 7.78 -4.18 -20.99
CA LEU A 192 7.62 -3.35 -22.17
C LEU A 192 6.21 -3.56 -22.74
N LEU A 193 5.39 -2.50 -22.77
CA LEU A 193 4.04 -2.51 -23.33
C LEU A 193 4.00 -1.68 -24.62
N GLN A 194 3.29 -2.18 -25.63
CA GLN A 194 2.98 -1.43 -26.84
C GLN A 194 1.57 -1.75 -27.30
N GLY A 195 0.70 -0.75 -27.29
CA GLY A 195 -0.67 -0.84 -27.78
C GLY A 195 -0.82 -0.34 -29.22
N PRO A 196 -1.94 0.35 -29.56
CA PRO A 196 -3.09 0.65 -28.69
C PRO A 196 -3.95 -0.59 -28.40
N TRP A 197 -4.97 -0.43 -27.55
CA TRP A 197 -5.99 -1.47 -27.36
C TRP A 197 -6.74 -1.70 -28.68
N LYS A 198 -6.96 -2.98 -29.02
CA LYS A 198 -7.66 -3.48 -30.20
C LYS A 198 -8.46 -4.74 -29.82
N PRO A 199 -9.45 -4.64 -28.92
CA PRO A 199 -10.24 -5.80 -28.51
C PRO A 199 -10.99 -6.36 -29.71
N THR A 200 -10.97 -7.69 -29.83
CA THR A 200 -11.79 -8.43 -30.81
C THR A 200 -13.02 -9.05 -30.16
N GLU A 201 -13.07 -9.08 -28.83
CA GLU A 201 -14.12 -9.68 -28.00
C GLU A 201 -14.18 -9.00 -26.62
N ASP A 202 -15.16 -9.39 -25.82
CA ASP A 202 -15.29 -8.95 -24.42
C ASP A 202 -14.10 -9.44 -23.57
N LEU A 203 -13.61 -8.58 -22.69
CA LEU A 203 -12.52 -8.93 -21.78
C LEU A 203 -13.06 -9.73 -20.59
N SER A 204 -12.65 -10.99 -20.45
CA SER A 204 -12.89 -11.77 -19.24
C SER A 204 -11.76 -11.55 -18.22
N LEU A 205 -12.12 -11.18 -16.99
CA LEU A 205 -11.16 -10.81 -15.95
C LEU A 205 -11.40 -11.59 -14.67
N ASP A 206 -10.41 -12.39 -14.26
CA ASP A 206 -10.44 -13.09 -12.97
C ASP A 206 -10.18 -12.11 -11.82
N VAL A 207 -11.17 -11.99 -10.92
CA VAL A 207 -11.14 -11.09 -9.76
C VAL A 207 -10.94 -11.81 -8.43
N SER A 208 -10.70 -13.13 -8.46
CA SER A 208 -10.59 -13.97 -7.26
C SER A 208 -9.39 -13.64 -6.37
N THR A 209 -8.31 -13.14 -6.95
CA THR A 209 -7.05 -12.82 -6.24
C THR A 209 -6.85 -11.33 -6.01
N SER A 210 -7.44 -10.47 -6.84
CA SER A 210 -7.30 -9.02 -6.73
C SER A 210 -8.38 -8.26 -7.52
N SER A 211 -8.90 -7.17 -6.96
CA SER A 211 -9.76 -6.21 -7.65
C SER A 211 -8.99 -5.10 -8.39
N GLN A 212 -7.66 -5.09 -8.30
CA GLN A 212 -6.82 -4.05 -8.90
C GLN A 212 -6.84 -4.03 -10.44
N PRO A 213 -6.91 -5.18 -11.16
CA PRO A 213 -7.05 -5.15 -12.61
C PRO A 213 -8.33 -4.43 -13.07
N THR A 214 -9.47 -4.68 -12.42
CA THR A 214 -10.74 -3.97 -12.71
C THR A 214 -10.58 -2.47 -12.51
N THR A 215 -9.96 -2.07 -11.40
CA THR A 215 -9.63 -0.67 -11.11
C THR A 215 -8.78 -0.04 -12.21
N ALA A 216 -7.74 -0.73 -12.66
CA ALA A 216 -6.82 -0.23 -13.68
C ALA A 216 -7.54 0.03 -15.02
N PHE A 217 -8.37 -0.91 -15.46
CA PHE A 217 -9.13 -0.75 -16.70
C PHE A 217 -10.19 0.35 -16.59
N CYS A 218 -10.92 0.46 -15.46
CA CYS A 218 -11.87 1.55 -15.22
C CYS A 218 -11.18 2.93 -15.30
N LEU A 219 -10.00 3.08 -14.71
CA LEU A 219 -9.28 4.37 -14.70
C LEU A 219 -8.54 4.67 -16.01
N ALA A 220 -8.29 3.66 -16.84
CA ALA A 220 -7.74 3.83 -18.19
C ALA A 220 -8.84 4.04 -19.25
N ALA A 221 -10.11 4.00 -18.89
CA ALA A 221 -11.20 4.17 -19.84
C ALA A 221 -11.40 5.59 -20.43
N PRO A 222 -10.99 6.72 -19.79
CA PRO A 222 -11.22 8.07 -20.35
C PRO A 222 -10.79 8.28 -21.81
N ALA A 223 -9.63 7.74 -22.18
CA ALA A 223 -9.04 7.95 -23.51
C ALA A 223 -9.32 6.83 -24.52
N LEU A 224 -10.29 5.96 -24.25
CA LEU A 224 -10.68 4.94 -25.22
C LEU A 224 -11.27 5.57 -26.47
N THR A 225 -11.26 4.80 -27.56
CA THR A 225 -11.90 5.19 -28.83
C THR A 225 -13.17 4.41 -29.12
N PHE A 226 -13.49 3.43 -28.27
CA PHE A 226 -14.64 2.53 -28.37
C PHE A 226 -14.99 2.01 -26.98
N GLU A 227 -16.16 1.39 -26.86
CA GLU A 227 -16.57 0.70 -25.64
C GLU A 227 -15.86 -0.66 -25.50
N VAL A 228 -15.46 -1.01 -24.27
CA VAL A 228 -14.96 -2.34 -23.92
C VAL A 228 -15.84 -2.93 -22.83
N LYS A 229 -16.42 -4.10 -23.08
CA LYS A 229 -17.14 -4.85 -22.06
C LYS A 229 -16.16 -5.73 -21.28
N VAL A 230 -16.18 -5.59 -19.95
CA VAL A 230 -15.39 -6.39 -19.01
C VAL A 230 -16.32 -7.29 -18.21
N ASN A 231 -16.11 -8.60 -18.32
CA ASN A 231 -16.84 -9.63 -17.59
C ASN A 231 -15.98 -10.15 -16.44
N SER A 232 -16.42 -9.93 -15.20
CA SER A 232 -15.70 -10.41 -14.00
C SER A 232 -15.99 -11.88 -13.75
N VAL A 233 -14.95 -12.67 -13.50
CA VAL A 233 -15.01 -14.12 -13.24
C VAL A 233 -14.48 -14.43 -11.84
N GLY A 234 -15.14 -15.34 -11.13
CA GLY A 234 -14.75 -15.80 -9.79
C GLY A 234 -15.31 -14.96 -8.63
N ASP A 235 -15.06 -15.42 -7.39
CA ASP A 235 -15.50 -14.73 -6.18
C ASP A 235 -14.56 -13.58 -5.82
N GLY A 236 -14.98 -12.34 -6.10
CA GLY A 236 -14.15 -11.16 -5.92
C GLY A 236 -13.70 -10.89 -4.48
N VAL A 237 -12.44 -10.47 -4.34
CA VAL A 237 -11.82 -10.00 -3.08
C VAL A 237 -11.53 -8.50 -3.14
N SER A 238 -11.46 -7.85 -1.97
CA SER A 238 -11.20 -6.39 -1.88
C SER A 238 -12.14 -5.53 -2.76
N LEU A 239 -13.42 -5.93 -2.87
CA LEU A 239 -14.42 -5.28 -3.73
C LEU A 239 -14.62 -3.78 -3.42
N ARG A 240 -14.48 -3.38 -2.14
CA ARG A 240 -14.50 -1.96 -1.72
C ARG A 240 -13.57 -1.08 -2.55
N HIS A 241 -12.40 -1.61 -2.95
CA HIS A 241 -11.43 -0.86 -3.75
C HIS A 241 -11.85 -0.71 -5.22
N SER A 242 -12.49 -1.72 -5.82
CA SER A 242 -13.06 -1.58 -7.16
C SER A 242 -14.30 -0.69 -7.16
N ASP A 243 -15.11 -0.77 -6.12
CA ASP A 243 -16.32 0.05 -5.98
C ASP A 243 -15.94 1.53 -5.86
N LEU A 244 -14.92 1.87 -5.05
CA LEU A 244 -14.35 3.21 -5.02
C LEU A 244 -13.93 3.69 -6.41
N SER A 245 -13.24 2.85 -7.19
CA SER A 245 -12.84 3.23 -8.56
C SER A 245 -14.04 3.53 -9.45
N LYS A 246 -15.08 2.69 -9.40
CA LYS A 246 -16.31 2.87 -10.16
C LYS A 246 -17.04 4.14 -9.74
N ASP A 247 -17.17 4.37 -8.43
CA ASP A 247 -17.80 5.55 -7.85
C ASP A 247 -17.09 6.83 -8.27
N LEU A 248 -15.75 6.87 -8.18
CA LEU A 248 -14.96 8.03 -8.62
C LEU A 248 -15.06 8.25 -10.14
N CYS A 249 -15.07 7.19 -10.95
CA CYS A 249 -15.28 7.32 -12.40
C CYS A 249 -16.66 7.94 -12.69
N VAL A 250 -17.73 7.43 -12.09
CA VAL A 250 -19.09 7.95 -12.27
C VAL A 250 -19.21 9.38 -11.75
N GLN A 251 -18.67 9.66 -10.56
CA GLN A 251 -18.62 11.01 -9.98
C GLN A 251 -17.92 12.02 -10.89
N THR A 252 -16.96 11.55 -11.70
CA THR A 252 -16.21 12.39 -12.64
C THR A 252 -16.74 12.35 -14.08
N GLY A 253 -17.94 11.81 -14.29
CA GLY A 253 -18.67 11.89 -15.55
C GLY A 253 -18.63 10.63 -16.42
N ALA A 254 -18.15 9.49 -15.91
CA ALA A 254 -18.31 8.22 -16.61
C ALA A 254 -19.78 7.76 -16.62
N ASN A 255 -20.15 6.98 -17.63
CA ASN A 255 -21.47 6.36 -17.71
C ASN A 255 -21.66 5.33 -16.58
N GLU A 256 -22.85 5.30 -15.97
CA GLU A 256 -23.24 4.31 -14.93
C GLU A 256 -23.10 2.86 -15.41
N ALA A 257 -23.21 2.60 -16.72
CA ALA A 257 -22.97 1.29 -17.31
C ALA A 257 -21.56 0.72 -17.01
N LEU A 258 -20.61 1.56 -16.59
CA LEU A 258 -19.30 1.13 -16.08
C LEU A 258 -19.42 0.21 -14.86
N ARG A 259 -20.47 0.34 -14.04
CA ARG A 259 -20.72 -0.54 -12.90
C ARG A 259 -20.96 -1.99 -13.33
N ASP A 260 -21.60 -2.14 -14.48
CA ASP A 260 -21.87 -3.40 -15.17
C ASP A 260 -20.70 -3.83 -16.08
N GLY A 261 -19.56 -3.12 -16.04
CA GLY A 261 -18.36 -3.46 -16.81
C GLY A 261 -18.30 -2.88 -18.22
N HIS A 262 -19.19 -1.96 -18.60
CA HIS A 262 -19.08 -1.26 -19.89
C HIS A 262 -18.15 -0.05 -19.76
N LEU A 263 -16.91 -0.21 -20.22
CA LEU A 263 -15.91 0.84 -20.21
C LEU A 263 -16.04 1.70 -21.46
N GLN A 264 -16.55 2.91 -21.29
CA GLN A 264 -16.73 3.89 -22.37
C GLN A 264 -15.79 5.08 -22.19
N PRO A 265 -15.39 5.78 -23.27
CA PRO A 265 -14.60 6.98 -23.15
C PRO A 265 -15.39 8.14 -22.55
N TRP A 266 -14.70 8.96 -21.75
CA TRP A 266 -15.22 10.23 -21.23
C TRP A 266 -14.07 11.17 -20.93
N THR A 267 -14.37 12.46 -20.77
CA THR A 267 -13.42 13.42 -20.20
C THR A 267 -13.75 13.62 -18.73
N PRO A 268 -12.87 13.21 -17.79
CA PRO A 268 -13.08 13.45 -16.36
C PRO A 268 -13.31 14.93 -16.08
N THR A 269 -14.40 15.23 -15.39
CA THR A 269 -14.73 16.58 -14.91
C THR A 269 -14.97 16.55 -13.40
N PHE A 270 -14.61 17.63 -12.72
CA PHE A 270 -14.74 17.74 -11.27
C PHE A 270 -15.81 18.76 -10.93
N LYS A 271 -16.73 18.37 -10.03
CA LYS A 271 -17.74 19.28 -9.51
C LYS A 271 -17.11 20.42 -8.72
N GLU A 272 -16.09 20.09 -7.93
CA GLU A 272 -15.30 21.02 -7.14
C GLU A 272 -13.88 21.08 -7.72
N SER A 273 -13.21 22.23 -7.61
CA SER A 273 -11.81 22.38 -8.05
C SER A 273 -10.79 21.82 -7.04
N SER A 274 -11.26 21.19 -5.96
CA SER A 274 -10.44 20.60 -4.92
C SER A 274 -11.09 19.38 -4.29
N VAL A 275 -10.29 18.43 -3.82
CA VAL A 275 -10.71 17.29 -3.00
C VAL A 275 -9.71 17.06 -1.87
N SER A 276 -10.20 16.74 -0.68
CA SER A 276 -9.38 16.39 0.47
C SER A 276 -9.17 14.89 0.53
N MET A 277 -7.92 14.45 0.63
CA MET A 277 -7.65 13.02 0.82
C MET A 277 -8.01 12.61 2.24
N PRO A 278 -8.74 11.48 2.41
CA PRO A 278 -9.02 10.95 3.72
C PRO A 278 -7.75 10.36 4.33
N PRO A 279 -7.65 10.29 5.67
CA PRO A 279 -6.55 9.60 6.34
C PRO A 279 -6.56 8.09 6.00
N ASP A 280 -5.39 7.46 5.97
CA ASP A 280 -5.28 6.03 5.62
C ASP A 280 -5.78 5.14 6.78
N ALA A 281 -6.99 4.59 6.63
CA ALA A 281 -7.63 3.72 7.62
C ALA A 281 -6.81 2.47 7.96
N SER A 282 -5.98 1.98 7.04
CA SER A 282 -5.14 0.81 7.31
C SER A 282 -4.05 1.09 8.34
N MET A 283 -3.72 2.37 8.58
CA MET A 283 -2.76 2.80 9.60
C MET A 283 -3.30 2.72 11.03
N LEU A 284 -4.64 2.72 11.18
CA LEU A 284 -5.28 2.64 12.49
C LEU A 284 -4.90 1.36 13.25
N ALA A 285 -4.63 0.26 12.56
CA ALA A 285 -4.19 -0.97 13.21
C ALA A 285 -2.81 -0.84 13.87
N PHE A 286 -1.91 -0.01 13.33
CA PHE A 286 -0.62 0.27 13.96
C PHE A 286 -0.77 1.24 15.13
N ALA A 287 -1.67 2.23 15.06
CA ALA A 287 -2.02 3.08 16.19
C ALA A 287 -2.62 2.25 17.36
N CYS A 288 -3.55 1.34 17.03
CA CYS A 288 -4.11 0.38 17.97
C CYS A 288 -3.04 -0.53 18.58
N LEU A 289 -2.15 -1.06 17.75
CA LEU A 289 -1.05 -1.90 18.21
C LEU A 289 -0.08 -1.12 19.09
N ALA A 290 0.24 0.13 18.77
CA ALA A 290 1.09 0.98 19.59
C ALA A 290 0.47 1.26 20.96
N ALA A 291 -0.84 1.56 21.00
CA ALA A 291 -1.58 1.70 22.25
C ALA A 291 -1.50 0.42 23.10
N LYS A 292 -1.68 -0.75 22.48
CA LYS A 292 -1.63 -2.05 23.17
C LYS A 292 -0.22 -2.44 23.62
N VAL A 293 0.78 -2.25 22.78
CA VAL A 293 2.17 -2.65 23.07
C VAL A 293 2.77 -1.75 24.15
N CYS A 294 2.57 -0.43 24.04
CA CYS A 294 3.16 0.54 24.96
C CYS A 294 2.29 0.79 26.20
N GLN A 295 1.05 0.32 26.22
CA GLN A 295 0.06 0.60 27.27
C GLN A 295 -0.22 2.10 27.44
N ILE A 296 -0.37 2.81 26.32
CA ILE A 296 -0.55 4.27 26.27
C ILE A 296 -1.84 4.68 25.56
N SER A 297 -2.16 5.97 25.66
CA SER A 297 -3.12 6.63 24.78
C SER A 297 -2.45 7.08 23.48
N VAL A 298 -3.07 6.78 22.35
CA VAL A 298 -2.63 7.21 21.01
C VAL A 298 -3.71 8.08 20.38
N HIS A 299 -3.45 9.38 20.28
CA HIS A 299 -4.33 10.33 19.62
C HIS A 299 -4.07 10.34 18.12
N VAL A 300 -5.10 10.12 17.30
CA VAL A 300 -5.04 10.35 15.85
C VAL A 300 -5.69 11.68 15.51
N ASP A 301 -5.12 12.41 14.56
CA ASP A 301 -5.59 13.74 14.18
C ASP A 301 -6.99 13.71 13.54
N ALA A 302 -7.22 12.74 12.66
CA ALA A 302 -8.50 12.52 12.01
C ALA A 302 -8.79 11.03 11.86
N LEU A 303 -10.05 10.64 12.09
CA LEU A 303 -10.54 9.31 11.77
C LEU A 303 -11.18 9.31 10.37
N PRO A 304 -10.91 8.30 9.55
CA PRO A 304 -11.64 8.10 8.29
C PRO A 304 -13.09 7.70 8.60
N THR A 305 -14.01 8.05 7.70
CA THR A 305 -15.39 7.53 7.78
C THR A 305 -15.44 6.04 7.44
N THR A 306 -16.57 5.39 7.70
CA THR A 306 -16.81 3.98 7.34
C THR A 306 -16.64 3.74 5.83
N GLU A 307 -17.07 4.69 5.00
CA GLU A 307 -16.97 4.62 3.54
C GLU A 307 -15.52 4.77 3.08
N GLU A 308 -14.77 5.69 3.70
CA GLU A 308 -13.36 5.94 3.43
C GLU A 308 -12.45 4.79 3.91
N ALA A 309 -12.94 3.97 4.84
CA ALA A 309 -12.16 2.89 5.44
C ALA A 309 -11.90 1.71 4.49
N LEU A 310 -12.65 1.53 3.41
CA LEU A 310 -12.39 0.51 2.37
C LEU A 310 -12.17 -0.94 2.89
N GLY A 311 -12.92 -1.36 3.90
CA GLY A 311 -12.81 -2.68 4.52
C GLY A 311 -12.06 -2.69 5.87
N HIS A 312 -11.43 -1.58 6.24
CA HIS A 312 -10.73 -1.43 7.52
C HIS A 312 -11.68 -1.11 8.69
N GLU A 313 -12.97 -0.80 8.42
CA GLU A 313 -13.99 -0.58 9.44
C GLU A 313 -14.18 -1.80 10.38
N VAL A 314 -13.79 -3.00 9.93
CA VAL A 314 -13.76 -4.23 10.73
C VAL A 314 -12.89 -4.09 11.99
N LEU A 315 -11.81 -3.30 11.94
CA LEU A 315 -10.98 -3.03 13.12
C LEU A 315 -11.79 -2.27 14.17
N MET A 316 -12.47 -1.21 13.74
CA MET A 316 -13.25 -0.33 14.61
C MET A 316 -14.41 -1.07 15.26
N ALA A 317 -15.06 -1.95 14.50
CA ALA A 317 -16.15 -2.80 14.97
C ALA A 317 -15.74 -3.79 16.09
N HIS A 318 -14.44 -4.13 16.18
CA HIS A 318 -13.90 -5.13 17.11
C HIS A 318 -12.90 -4.56 18.14
N LEU A 319 -12.83 -3.24 18.33
CA LEU A 319 -11.89 -2.64 19.29
C LEU A 319 -12.03 -3.22 20.70
N GLY A 320 -13.26 -3.39 21.19
CA GLY A 320 -13.53 -3.96 22.51
C GLY A 320 -13.02 -5.39 22.65
N ASP A 321 -13.22 -6.23 21.63
CA ASP A 321 -12.70 -7.61 21.62
C ASP A 321 -11.17 -7.63 21.68
N LEU A 322 -10.53 -6.70 20.95
CA LEU A 322 -9.08 -6.51 20.91
C LEU A 322 -8.51 -5.87 22.19
N GLY A 323 -9.33 -5.59 23.19
CA GLY A 323 -8.88 -4.98 24.45
C GLY A 323 -8.51 -3.51 24.29
N LEU A 324 -9.23 -2.79 23.44
CA LEU A 324 -9.03 -1.38 23.13
C LEU A 324 -10.34 -0.61 23.27
N LYS A 325 -10.23 0.69 23.44
CA LYS A 325 -11.33 1.65 23.42
C LYS A 325 -10.94 2.88 22.62
N LEU A 326 -11.96 3.60 22.15
CA LEU A 326 -11.80 4.88 21.47
C LEU A 326 -12.62 5.94 22.22
N ASP A 327 -11.97 7.04 22.59
CA ASP A 327 -12.62 8.24 23.13
C ASP A 327 -12.28 9.44 22.23
N GLY A 328 -13.29 9.97 21.52
CA GLY A 328 -13.06 10.89 20.41
C GLY A 328 -12.15 10.28 19.35
N ASN A 329 -10.96 10.86 19.17
CA ASN A 329 -9.94 10.35 18.25
C ASN A 329 -8.76 9.71 19.00
N THR A 330 -8.94 9.29 20.26
CA THR A 330 -7.86 8.76 21.10
C THR A 330 -8.09 7.28 21.39
N PHE A 331 -7.22 6.43 20.86
CA PHE A 331 -7.16 5.01 21.19
C PHE A 331 -6.52 4.83 22.56
N GLY A 332 -7.08 3.93 23.36
CA GLY A 332 -6.49 3.52 24.63
C GLY A 332 -6.76 2.05 24.93
N VAL A 333 -6.11 1.54 25.96
CA VAL A 333 -6.30 0.16 26.41
C VAL A 333 -7.61 0.01 27.18
N SER A 334 -8.29 -1.12 26.98
CA SER A 334 -9.44 -1.57 27.73
C SER A 334 -9.10 -2.84 28.51
N GLU A 335 -9.60 -2.96 29.74
CA GLU A 335 -9.46 -4.16 30.56
C GLU A 335 -10.31 -5.32 30.02
N ALA A 336 -11.45 -5.00 29.41
CA ALA A 336 -12.29 -5.99 28.74
C ALA A 336 -11.69 -6.36 27.38
N SER A 337 -11.44 -7.66 27.18
CA SER A 337 -11.05 -8.24 25.89
C SER A 337 -11.70 -9.62 25.73
N SER A 338 -11.92 -10.05 24.49
CA SER A 338 -12.61 -11.31 24.20
C SER A 338 -11.95 -12.03 23.02
N SER A 339 -12.02 -13.36 23.02
CA SER A 339 -11.55 -14.12 21.87
C SER A 339 -12.49 -13.91 20.69
N VAL A 340 -11.95 -13.51 19.53
CA VAL A 340 -12.75 -13.05 18.39
C VAL A 340 -12.32 -13.68 17.07
N SER A 341 -13.26 -13.86 16.15
CA SER A 341 -13.00 -14.26 14.77
C SER A 341 -13.19 -13.07 13.83
N LEU A 342 -12.11 -12.54 13.24
CA LEU A 342 -12.16 -11.42 12.30
C LEU A 342 -12.11 -11.90 10.85
N ASN A 343 -13.04 -11.44 10.03
CA ASN A 343 -13.02 -11.66 8.59
C ASN A 343 -12.33 -10.48 7.89
N LEU A 344 -11.15 -10.72 7.33
CA LEU A 344 -10.35 -9.69 6.65
C LEU A 344 -10.41 -9.81 5.11
N LYS A 345 -11.49 -10.39 4.55
CA LYS A 345 -11.71 -10.48 3.08
C LYS A 345 -11.56 -9.13 2.36
N HIS A 346 -11.94 -8.05 3.02
CA HIS A 346 -11.85 -6.70 2.45
C HIS A 346 -10.77 -5.81 3.08
N GLY A 347 -10.15 -6.23 4.18
CA GLY A 347 -9.14 -5.48 4.93
C GLY A 347 -7.87 -6.30 5.18
N ASN A 348 -7.39 -7.02 4.15
CA ASN A 348 -6.28 -7.97 4.30
C ASN A 348 -4.94 -7.33 4.71
N ASP A 349 -4.79 -6.03 4.50
CA ASP A 349 -3.61 -5.26 4.92
C ASP A 349 -3.51 -5.15 6.46
N LEU A 350 -4.56 -5.54 7.19
CA LEU A 350 -4.60 -5.59 8.66
C LEU A 350 -4.05 -6.89 9.27
N ILE A 351 -3.82 -7.94 8.45
CA ILE A 351 -3.55 -9.30 8.97
C ILE A 351 -2.42 -9.34 10.00
N THR A 352 -1.28 -8.69 9.71
CA THR A 352 -0.10 -8.73 10.56
C THR A 352 -0.28 -7.93 11.87
N PRO A 353 -0.68 -6.64 11.86
CA PRO A 353 -0.88 -5.91 13.10
C PRO A 353 -2.06 -6.44 13.94
N VAL A 354 -3.14 -6.94 13.32
CA VAL A 354 -4.26 -7.54 14.06
C VAL A 354 -3.86 -8.88 14.68
N ALA A 355 -3.06 -9.70 14.00
CA ALA A 355 -2.54 -10.92 14.62
C ALA A 355 -1.68 -10.63 15.85
N ALA A 356 -0.85 -9.57 15.81
CA ALA A 356 -0.12 -9.10 16.98
C ALA A 356 -1.06 -8.64 18.11
N LEU A 357 -2.12 -7.87 17.79
CA LEU A 357 -3.15 -7.48 18.77
C LEU A 357 -3.84 -8.69 19.42
N LEU A 358 -4.20 -9.70 18.63
CA LEU A 358 -4.81 -10.94 19.13
C LEU A 358 -3.86 -11.69 20.08
N ALA A 359 -2.57 -11.78 19.73
CA ALA A 359 -1.57 -12.45 20.56
C ALA A 359 -1.41 -11.79 21.93
N LEU A 360 -1.43 -10.45 21.97
CA LEU A 360 -1.33 -9.64 23.19
C LEU A 360 -2.66 -9.48 23.93
N GLY A 361 -3.77 -9.88 23.32
CA GLY A 361 -5.13 -9.83 23.86
C GLY A 361 -5.65 -11.20 24.29
N ALA A 362 -6.94 -11.44 24.10
CA ALA A 362 -7.60 -12.71 24.45
C ALA A 362 -7.48 -13.80 23.37
N GLY A 363 -6.67 -13.57 22.32
CA GLY A 363 -6.51 -14.49 21.20
C GLY A 363 -7.67 -14.43 20.20
N GLY A 364 -7.65 -15.30 19.20
CA GLY A 364 -8.71 -15.35 18.20
C GLY A 364 -8.32 -16.04 16.91
N THR A 365 -9.07 -15.76 15.86
CA THR A 365 -8.83 -16.28 14.51
C THR A 365 -9.05 -15.19 13.47
N ILE A 366 -8.18 -15.13 12.46
CA ILE A 366 -8.38 -14.32 11.26
C ILE A 366 -8.75 -15.25 10.09
N VAL A 367 -9.78 -14.88 9.33
CA VAL A 367 -10.27 -15.63 8.15
C VAL A 367 -10.43 -14.72 6.92
N GLY A 368 -10.57 -15.30 5.73
CA GLY A 368 -10.84 -14.57 4.48
C GLY A 368 -9.65 -13.81 3.91
N ALA A 369 -8.45 -13.99 4.49
CA ALA A 369 -7.24 -13.29 4.09
C ALA A 369 -6.30 -14.13 3.21
N GLU A 370 -6.76 -15.23 2.59
CA GLU A 370 -5.88 -16.13 1.82
C GLU A 370 -5.15 -15.41 0.68
N HIS A 371 -5.84 -14.48 0.02
CA HIS A 371 -5.29 -13.65 -1.05
C HIS A 371 -4.17 -12.69 -0.59
N ALA A 372 -3.97 -12.50 0.72
CA ALA A 372 -2.83 -11.76 1.25
C ALA A 372 -1.48 -12.46 0.95
N ALA A 373 -1.51 -13.75 0.60
CA ALA A 373 -0.34 -14.52 0.18
C ALA A 373 0.31 -14.00 -1.12
N PHE A 374 -0.42 -13.22 -1.92
CA PHE A 374 0.02 -12.69 -3.22
C PHE A 374 0.41 -11.20 -3.18
N LYS A 375 0.62 -10.63 -1.99
CA LYS A 375 1.01 -9.22 -1.79
C LYS A 375 2.53 -9.04 -1.97
N GLU A 376 3.14 -8.10 -1.23
CA GLU A 376 4.58 -7.85 -1.21
C GLU A 376 5.37 -9.11 -0.86
N THR A 377 4.87 -9.83 0.13
CA THR A 377 5.29 -11.18 0.53
C THR A 377 4.06 -12.05 0.77
N ASP A 378 4.27 -13.30 1.14
CA ASP A 378 3.19 -14.13 1.68
C ASP A 378 2.82 -13.63 3.08
N ARG A 379 1.84 -12.70 3.15
CA ARG A 379 1.39 -12.13 4.43
C ARG A 379 0.70 -13.12 5.36
N THR A 380 0.38 -14.32 4.88
CA THR A 380 -0.22 -15.37 5.73
C THR A 380 0.87 -16.03 6.57
N ASN A 381 1.72 -16.86 5.95
CA ASN A 381 2.84 -17.52 6.62
C ASN A 381 3.90 -16.53 7.12
N GLY A 382 4.12 -15.42 6.43
CA GLY A 382 5.06 -14.40 6.87
C GLY A 382 4.62 -13.69 8.15
N THR A 383 3.30 -13.56 8.41
CA THR A 383 2.82 -13.07 9.72
C THR A 383 3.18 -14.05 10.82
N VAL A 384 3.00 -15.36 10.59
CA VAL A 384 3.39 -16.40 11.56
C VAL A 384 4.89 -16.33 11.85
N ALA A 385 5.70 -16.24 10.80
CA ALA A 385 7.16 -16.18 10.91
C ALA A 385 7.63 -14.88 11.60
N LEU A 386 7.00 -13.74 11.32
CA LEU A 386 7.31 -12.48 11.99
C LEU A 386 6.98 -12.54 13.49
N LEU A 387 5.77 -12.96 13.84
CA LEU A 387 5.33 -13.05 15.24
C LEU A 387 6.21 -14.00 16.07
N ALA A 388 6.63 -15.12 15.48
CA ALA A 388 7.52 -16.08 16.12
C ALA A 388 8.87 -15.47 16.52
N GLN A 389 9.39 -14.50 15.74
CA GLN A 389 10.65 -13.82 16.07
C GLN A 389 10.55 -12.97 17.35
N PHE A 390 9.33 -12.53 17.72
CA PHE A 390 9.02 -11.84 18.97
C PHE A 390 8.47 -12.78 20.06
N GLY A 391 8.58 -14.11 19.88
CA GLY A 391 8.06 -15.10 20.81
C GLY A 391 6.53 -15.29 20.78
N LEU A 392 5.83 -14.66 19.84
CA LEU A 392 4.37 -14.72 19.70
C LEU A 392 3.97 -15.88 18.79
N LYS A 393 3.28 -16.87 19.36
CA LYS A 393 2.83 -18.09 18.67
C LYS A 393 1.58 -17.81 17.84
N SER A 394 1.54 -18.34 16.62
CA SER A 394 0.36 -18.40 15.76
C SER A 394 0.52 -19.53 14.74
N THR A 395 -0.58 -19.97 14.13
CA THR A 395 -0.57 -21.02 13.10
C THR A 395 -1.46 -20.61 11.94
N TYR A 396 -1.00 -20.77 10.71
CA TYR A 396 -1.83 -20.60 9.52
C TYR A 396 -2.15 -21.97 8.90
N GLU A 397 -3.41 -22.37 8.95
CA GLU A 397 -3.87 -23.64 8.38
C GLU A 397 -5.29 -23.51 7.82
N ASN A 398 -5.55 -24.15 6.68
CA ASN A 398 -6.88 -24.21 6.06
C ASN A 398 -7.56 -22.84 5.91
N GLY A 399 -6.81 -21.81 5.49
CA GLY A 399 -7.33 -20.45 5.30
C GLY A 399 -7.52 -19.62 6.59
N ARG A 400 -7.09 -20.16 7.74
CA ARG A 400 -7.31 -19.56 9.06
C ARG A 400 -5.96 -19.27 9.73
N LEU A 401 -5.78 -18.04 10.18
CA LEU A 401 -4.68 -17.68 11.08
C LEU A 401 -5.18 -17.72 12.51
N ILE A 402 -4.75 -18.73 13.26
CA ILE A 402 -5.16 -19.01 14.64
C ILE A 402 -4.10 -18.44 15.58
N VAL A 403 -4.53 -17.61 16.53
CA VAL A 403 -3.64 -16.88 17.43
C VAL A 403 -4.06 -17.09 18.88
N PRO A 404 -3.29 -17.84 19.69
CA PRO A 404 -3.50 -17.90 21.14
C PRO A 404 -3.35 -16.52 21.80
N GLY A 405 -4.15 -16.22 22.83
CA GLY A 405 -4.05 -14.98 23.59
C GLY A 405 -3.09 -15.04 24.78
N GLY A 406 -2.99 -13.93 25.51
CA GLY A 406 -2.23 -13.82 26.77
C GLY A 406 -0.73 -13.97 26.59
N GLN A 407 -0.21 -13.68 25.40
CA GLN A 407 1.21 -13.81 25.09
C GLN A 407 1.97 -12.53 25.45
N THR A 408 3.29 -12.63 25.59
CA THR A 408 4.17 -11.50 25.92
C THR A 408 5.29 -11.43 24.91
N ILE A 409 5.70 -10.20 24.58
CA ILE A 409 6.80 -9.94 23.65
C ILE A 409 8.11 -10.41 24.29
N VAL A 410 8.84 -11.23 23.56
CA VAL A 410 10.23 -11.60 23.89
C VAL A 410 11.15 -10.87 22.94
N GLY A 411 12.23 -10.29 23.48
CA GLY A 411 13.24 -9.61 22.70
C GLY A 411 13.92 -10.57 21.70
N PRO A 412 13.87 -10.29 20.39
CA PRO A 412 14.58 -11.09 19.38
C PRO A 412 16.09 -11.05 19.62
N SER A 413 16.79 -12.18 19.39
CA SER A 413 18.24 -12.29 19.59
C SER A 413 19.08 -11.96 18.34
N GLY A 414 18.45 -11.70 17.21
CA GLY A 414 19.11 -11.42 15.94
C GLY A 414 18.32 -10.44 15.07
N LEU A 415 18.72 -10.33 13.81
CA LEU A 415 18.01 -9.53 12.81
C LEU A 415 16.57 -10.06 12.64
N VAL A 416 15.59 -9.20 12.87
CA VAL A 416 14.19 -9.46 12.57
C VAL A 416 13.97 -9.30 11.06
N GLU A 417 13.70 -10.41 10.39
CA GLU A 417 13.39 -10.44 8.96
C GLU A 417 11.99 -9.85 8.72
N THR A 418 11.93 -8.87 7.82
CA THR A 418 10.68 -8.17 7.42
C THR A 418 10.22 -8.58 6.03
N TYR A 419 11.03 -9.36 5.34
CA TYR A 419 10.71 -10.00 4.05
C TYR A 419 10.39 -9.00 2.94
N GLY A 420 10.91 -7.78 3.05
CA GLY A 420 10.66 -6.70 2.09
C GLY A 420 9.22 -6.17 2.09
N ASP A 421 8.44 -6.43 3.16
CA ASP A 421 7.05 -6.00 3.29
C ASP A 421 6.92 -4.88 4.33
N HIS A 422 6.40 -3.72 3.90
CA HIS A 422 6.29 -2.56 4.78
C HIS A 422 5.35 -2.77 5.95
N ARG A 423 4.29 -3.59 5.80
CA ARG A 423 3.35 -3.88 6.89
C ARG A 423 3.98 -4.74 7.95
N MET A 424 4.79 -5.72 7.54
CA MET A 424 5.56 -6.54 8.46
C MET A 424 6.63 -5.74 9.19
N GLN A 425 7.37 -4.89 8.45
CA GLN A 425 8.33 -3.99 9.07
C GLN A 425 7.65 -3.07 10.09
N MET A 426 6.54 -2.41 9.74
CA MET A 426 5.82 -1.53 10.66
C MET A 426 5.29 -2.28 11.89
N THR A 427 4.80 -3.53 11.75
CA THR A 427 4.41 -4.34 12.90
C THR A 427 5.63 -4.65 13.78
N ALA A 428 6.76 -5.03 13.19
CA ALA A 428 8.00 -5.29 13.92
C ALA A 428 8.47 -4.06 14.70
N LEU A 429 8.41 -2.88 14.07
CA LEU A 429 8.83 -1.62 14.69
C LEU A 429 7.95 -1.28 15.91
N VAL A 430 6.64 -1.48 15.81
CA VAL A 430 5.74 -1.27 16.95
C VAL A 430 5.98 -2.32 18.05
N LEU A 431 6.16 -3.59 17.70
CA LEU A 431 6.48 -4.65 18.68
C LEU A 431 7.82 -4.38 19.40
N ALA A 432 8.81 -3.85 18.70
CA ALA A 432 10.11 -3.50 19.27
C ALA A 432 10.02 -2.43 20.37
N MET A 433 9.02 -1.53 20.32
CA MET A 433 8.80 -0.56 21.40
C MET A 433 8.41 -1.20 22.73
N GLY A 434 7.80 -2.40 22.70
CA GLY A 434 7.48 -3.19 23.89
C GLY A 434 8.47 -4.31 24.19
N SER A 435 9.59 -4.36 23.46
CA SER A 435 10.64 -5.35 23.69
C SER A 435 11.48 -4.98 24.91
N PRO A 436 11.86 -5.95 25.77
CA PRO A 436 12.75 -5.70 26.91
C PRO A 436 14.21 -5.48 26.51
N THR A 437 14.59 -5.79 25.26
CA THR A 437 15.94 -5.63 24.72
C THR A 437 15.92 -4.84 23.42
N PRO A 438 17.04 -4.21 23.02
CA PRO A 438 17.16 -3.63 21.69
C PRO A 438 16.80 -4.64 20.60
N VAL A 439 16.14 -4.16 19.55
CA VAL A 439 15.68 -5.01 18.43
C VAL A 439 16.26 -4.49 17.14
N LEU A 440 16.93 -5.37 16.40
CA LEU A 440 17.46 -5.08 15.08
C LEU A 440 16.47 -5.54 14.01
N ILE A 441 15.96 -4.64 13.17
CA ILE A 441 14.90 -4.91 12.20
C ILE A 441 15.41 -4.68 10.78
N GLU A 442 15.17 -5.64 9.88
CA GLU A 442 15.55 -5.57 8.47
C GLU A 442 14.83 -4.44 7.72
N GLY A 443 15.61 -3.69 6.93
CA GLY A 443 15.18 -2.56 6.11
C GLY A 443 15.18 -1.25 6.90
N ASP A 444 15.66 -0.17 6.29
CA ASP A 444 15.76 1.17 6.91
C ASP A 444 14.74 2.19 6.38
N SER A 445 13.99 1.83 5.33
CA SER A 445 13.08 2.74 4.62
C SER A 445 11.75 2.09 4.14
N LEU A 446 11.47 0.81 4.43
CA LEU A 446 10.23 0.17 3.91
C LEU A 446 8.95 0.83 4.46
N HIS A 447 8.95 1.28 5.70
CA HIS A 447 7.84 2.03 6.30
C HIS A 447 7.44 3.26 5.48
N GLU A 448 8.38 3.90 4.76
CA GLU A 448 8.12 5.07 3.91
C GLU A 448 7.18 4.76 2.73
N VAL A 449 6.96 3.48 2.40
CA VAL A 449 5.94 3.05 1.42
C VAL A 449 4.54 3.52 1.83
N ALA A 450 4.24 3.56 3.13
CA ALA A 450 2.92 3.92 3.65
C ALA A 450 2.95 5.08 4.65
N ASP A 451 3.94 5.15 5.54
CA ASP A 451 4.04 6.14 6.62
C ASP A 451 5.48 6.68 6.74
N PRO A 452 5.87 7.65 5.89
CA PRO A 452 7.22 8.26 5.92
C PRO A 452 7.62 8.90 7.25
N GLU A 453 6.64 9.30 8.08
CA GLU A 453 6.89 9.94 9.36
C GLU A 453 7.01 8.95 10.53
N ALA A 454 6.93 7.63 10.28
CA ALA A 454 6.89 6.62 11.33
C ALA A 454 8.08 6.73 12.30
N ILE A 455 9.31 6.83 11.78
CA ILE A 455 10.52 6.93 12.62
C ILE A 455 10.53 8.23 13.43
N ALA A 456 10.33 9.37 12.77
CA ALA A 456 10.32 10.67 13.42
C ALA A 456 9.26 10.73 14.54
N ARG A 457 8.11 10.08 14.34
CA ARG A 457 7.06 9.97 15.36
C ARG A 457 7.51 9.19 16.58
N TRP A 458 8.25 8.11 16.41
CA TRP A 458 8.77 7.32 17.54
C TRP A 458 9.90 8.03 18.27
N GLU A 459 10.82 8.66 17.53
CA GLU A 459 11.87 9.49 18.11
C GLU A 459 11.29 10.64 18.96
N ALA A 460 10.21 11.27 18.48
CA ALA A 460 9.52 12.34 19.19
C ALA A 460 8.95 11.93 20.57
N VAL A 461 8.70 10.62 20.78
CA VAL A 461 8.23 10.08 22.06
C VAL A 461 9.34 9.36 22.85
N GLY A 462 10.60 9.51 22.45
CA GLY A 462 11.77 9.02 23.19
C GLY A 462 12.28 7.63 22.79
N VAL A 463 11.77 7.04 21.71
CA VAL A 463 12.33 5.79 21.16
C VAL A 463 13.62 6.10 20.42
N ASN A 464 14.72 5.42 20.76
CA ASN A 464 15.96 5.56 20.00
C ASN A 464 15.91 4.67 18.75
N VAL A 465 16.09 5.26 17.57
CA VAL A 465 16.10 4.57 16.28
C VAL A 465 17.42 4.86 15.58
N GLU A 466 18.26 3.84 15.44
CA GLU A 466 19.55 3.97 14.76
C GLU A 466 19.54 3.20 13.44
N ARG A 467 19.84 3.91 12.33
CA ARG A 467 20.09 3.27 11.03
C ARG A 467 21.47 2.62 11.05
N VAL A 468 21.53 1.32 10.79
CA VAL A 468 22.76 0.54 10.80
C VAL A 468 22.90 -0.32 9.56
N LEU A 469 24.15 -0.59 9.18
CA LEU A 469 24.49 -1.59 8.17
C LEU A 469 24.92 -2.87 8.89
N HIS A 470 24.00 -3.82 9.01
CA HIS A 470 24.24 -5.07 9.71
C HIS A 470 25.05 -6.05 8.85
N GLN A 471 26.08 -6.67 9.43
CA GLN A 471 26.76 -7.82 8.82
C GLN A 471 26.19 -9.09 9.43
N PRO A 472 25.51 -9.95 8.63
CA PRO A 472 24.88 -11.15 9.16
C PRO A 472 25.87 -12.27 9.54
N TRP A 473 27.18 -12.09 9.36
CA TRP A 473 28.20 -13.14 9.50
C TRP A 473 29.52 -12.65 10.07
#